data_AF-A0A4Y2CC42-F1
#
_entry.id   AF-A0A4Y2CC42-F1
#
_cell.length_a   1.000
_cell.length_b   1.000
_cell.length_c   1.000
_cell.angle_alpha   90.00
_cell.angle_beta   90.00
_cell.angle_gamma   90.00
#
_symmetry.space_group_name_H-M   'P 1'
#
loop_
_entity.id
_entity.type
_entity.pdbx_description
1 polymer ?
#
loop_
_entity_poly.entity_id
_entity_poly.type
_entity_poly.pdbx_seq_one_letter_code
_entity_poly.pdbx_strand_id
1 'polypeptide(L)'
;MYRDTKKIMSSIDENFSFPALAAVLITMTVEFRVGYRLAFDMNMTHGSFLALLISGMHCLSIQLLVMVPASVTNEKDKSVAQYLLHRIPRKEKDLRFEFETDFKQKKCLTLWKMYDLNRSLIITSLGSLLTYGILIGTLGKK
;
A
#
# COMPACT_ATOMS: atom_id res chain seq x y z
N MET A 1 -23.80 -6.25 12.69
CA MET A 1 -22.72 -5.23 12.69
C MET A 1 -21.39 -5.78 12.17
N TYR A 2 -20.66 -6.66 12.88
CA TYR A 2 -19.36 -7.21 12.39
C TYR A 2 -19.46 -7.90 11.01
N ARG A 3 -20.51 -8.71 10.80
CA ARG A 3 -20.79 -9.39 9.53
C ARG A 3 -21.04 -8.41 8.37
N ASP A 4 -21.68 -7.29 8.66
CA ASP A 4 -22.00 -6.25 7.67
C ASP A 4 -20.73 -5.50 7.27
N THR A 5 -19.88 -5.14 8.24
CA THR A 5 -18.56 -4.54 8.00
C THR A 5 -17.67 -5.47 7.18
N LYS A 6 -17.65 -6.78 7.49
CA LYS A 6 -16.91 -7.81 6.72
C LYS A 6 -17.40 -7.92 5.27
N LYS A 7 -18.71 -7.79 5.03
CA LYS A 7 -19.29 -7.83 3.68
C LYS A 7 -18.93 -6.58 2.87
N ILE A 8 -18.98 -5.40 3.49
CA ILE A 8 -18.57 -4.13 2.86
C ILE A 8 -17.08 -4.17 2.50
N MET A 9 -16.22 -4.60 3.42
CA MET A 9 -14.78 -4.67 3.17
C MET A 9 -14.41 -5.64 2.04
N SER A 10 -15.11 -6.78 1.95
CA SER A 10 -14.96 -7.73 0.83
C SER A 10 -15.36 -7.12 -0.52
N SER A 11 -16.45 -6.35 -0.55
CA SER A 11 -16.92 -5.67 -1.77
C SER A 11 -15.95 -4.56 -2.20
N ILE A 12 -15.39 -3.82 -1.24
CA ILE A 12 -14.36 -2.81 -1.51
C ILE A 12 -13.11 -3.50 -2.07
N ASP A 13 -12.64 -4.58 -1.45
CA ASP A 13 -11.44 -5.30 -1.92
C ASP A 13 -11.63 -5.83 -3.35
N GLU A 14 -12.75 -6.48 -3.67
CA GLU A 14 -13.01 -7.01 -5.02
C GLU A 14 -13.03 -5.93 -6.10
N ASN A 15 -13.58 -4.74 -5.81
CA ASN A 15 -13.70 -3.67 -6.79
C ASN A 15 -12.45 -2.76 -6.85
N PHE A 16 -11.79 -2.53 -5.72
CA PHE A 16 -10.70 -1.56 -5.60
C PHE A 16 -9.30 -2.19 -5.56
N SER A 17 -9.17 -3.51 -5.41
CA SER A 17 -7.88 -4.20 -5.46
C SER A 17 -7.12 -3.91 -6.77
N PHE A 18 -7.79 -4.01 -7.92
CA PHE A 18 -7.16 -3.81 -9.22
C PHE A 18 -6.81 -2.35 -9.49
N PRO A 19 -7.75 -1.39 -9.33
CA PRO A 19 -7.42 0.00 -9.56
C PRO A 19 -6.33 0.49 -8.59
N ALA A 20 -6.30 0.00 -7.35
CA ALA A 20 -5.22 0.30 -6.42
C ALA A 20 -3.87 -0.23 -6.93
N LEU A 21 -3.82 -1.46 -7.48
CA LEU A 21 -2.61 -2.03 -8.06
C LEU A 21 -2.13 -1.23 -9.26
N ALA A 22 -3.03 -0.94 -10.19
CA ALA A 22 -2.72 -0.13 -11.35
C ALA A 22 -2.22 1.26 -10.94
N ALA A 23 -2.89 1.92 -9.98
CA ALA A 23 -2.49 3.22 -9.48
C ALA A 23 -1.07 3.20 -8.90
N VAL A 24 -0.76 2.23 -8.04
CA VAL A 24 0.58 2.08 -7.43
C VAL A 24 1.66 1.82 -8.49
N LEU A 25 1.39 0.95 -9.48
CA LEU A 25 2.36 0.68 -10.54
C LEU A 25 2.60 1.91 -11.42
N ILE A 26 1.54 2.67 -11.73
CA ILE A 26 1.63 3.90 -12.50
C ILE A 26 2.43 4.95 -11.71
N THR A 27 2.12 5.18 -10.43
CA THR A 27 2.84 6.18 -9.62
C THR A 27 4.32 5.81 -9.47
N MET A 28 4.65 4.55 -9.19
CA MET A 28 6.06 4.11 -9.11
C MET A 28 6.81 4.28 -10.43
N THR A 29 6.16 3.99 -11.57
CA THR A 29 6.77 4.19 -12.90
C THR A 29 7.03 5.67 -13.19
N VAL A 30 6.09 6.54 -12.84
CA VAL A 30 6.24 7.99 -13.00
C VAL A 30 7.34 8.53 -12.08
N GLU A 31 7.37 8.11 -10.82
CA GLU A 31 8.42 8.50 -9.86
C GLU A 31 9.81 8.12 -10.35
N PHE A 32 9.98 6.90 -10.86
CA PHE A 32 11.24 6.45 -11.42
C PHE A 32 11.66 7.30 -12.63
N ARG A 33 10.71 7.60 -13.53
CA ARG A 33 10.95 8.44 -14.71
C ARG A 33 11.31 9.88 -14.34
N VAL A 34 10.62 10.44 -13.34
CA VAL A 34 10.90 11.78 -12.80
C VAL A 34 12.29 11.80 -12.18
N GLY A 35 12.62 10.83 -11.33
CA GLY A 35 13.94 10.71 -10.70
C GLY A 35 15.07 10.56 -11.72
N TYR A 36 14.86 9.74 -12.75
CA TYR A 36 15.81 9.59 -13.86
C TYR A 36 16.04 10.91 -14.61
N ARG A 37 14.97 11.62 -14.99
CA ARG A 37 15.10 12.92 -15.68
C ARG A 37 15.81 13.95 -14.80
N LEU A 38 15.46 14.03 -13.52
CA LEU A 38 16.12 14.95 -12.59
C LEU A 38 17.62 14.66 -12.43
N ALA A 39 18.02 13.39 -12.48
CA ALA A 39 19.43 13.00 -12.32
C ALA A 39 20.28 13.23 -13.57
N PHE A 40 19.70 13.08 -14.78
CA PHE A 40 20.47 13.02 -16.03
C PHE A 40 20.19 14.14 -17.03
N ASP A 41 19.09 14.87 -16.89
CA ASP A 41 18.76 15.95 -17.82
C ASP A 41 19.45 17.25 -17.38
N MET A 42 20.69 17.44 -17.84
CA MET A 42 21.50 18.61 -17.48
C MET A 42 21.04 19.92 -18.16
N ASN A 43 20.20 19.85 -19.20
CA ASN A 43 19.76 21.01 -19.98
C ASN A 43 18.32 21.43 -19.67
N MET A 44 17.85 21.14 -18.47
CA MET A 44 16.46 21.33 -18.11
C MET A 44 16.13 22.81 -17.84
N THR A 45 15.06 23.30 -18.47
CA THR A 45 14.55 24.63 -18.13
C THR A 45 13.97 24.65 -16.72
N HIS A 46 14.04 25.80 -16.05
CA HIS A 46 13.52 25.96 -14.68
C HIS A 46 12.02 25.59 -14.58
N GLY A 47 11.24 25.87 -15.63
CA GLY A 47 9.82 25.49 -15.69
C GLY A 47 9.62 23.97 -15.74
N SER A 48 10.40 23.27 -16.57
CA SER A 48 10.35 21.81 -16.67
C SER A 48 10.79 21.12 -15.38
N PHE A 49 11.81 21.67 -14.70
CA PHE A 49 12.28 21.17 -13.41
C PHE A 49 11.18 21.27 -12.33
N LEU A 50 10.55 22.44 -12.19
CA LEU A 50 9.42 22.62 -11.27
C LEU A 50 8.25 21.70 -11.60
N ALA A 51 7.90 21.56 -12.88
CA ALA A 51 6.83 20.67 -13.32
C ALA A 51 7.11 19.20 -12.94
N LEU A 52 8.36 18.74 -13.06
CA LEU A 52 8.76 17.40 -12.63
C LEU A 52 8.66 17.22 -11.11
N LEU A 53 9.11 18.19 -10.32
CA LEU A 53 8.98 18.12 -8.86
C LEU A 53 7.52 18.08 -8.41
N ILE A 54 6.66 18.92 -8.99
CA ILE A 54 5.22 18.94 -8.71
C ILE A 54 4.60 17.60 -9.10
N SER A 55 4.92 17.07 -10.28
CA SER A 55 4.45 15.76 -10.73
C SER A 55 4.87 14.64 -9.78
N GLY A 56 6.14 14.64 -9.33
CA GLY A 56 6.65 13.67 -8.37
C GLY A 56 5.93 13.73 -7.02
N MET A 57 5.77 14.94 -6.46
CA MET A 57 5.02 15.14 -5.21
C MET A 57 3.56 14.71 -5.33
N HIS A 58 2.93 14.96 -6.48
CA HIS A 58 1.55 14.56 -6.72
C HIS A 58 1.40 13.03 -6.78
N CYS A 59 2.29 12.34 -7.49
CA CYS A 59 2.31 10.87 -7.55
C CYS A 59 2.55 10.24 -6.17
N LEU A 60 3.52 10.74 -5.41
CA LEU A 60 3.77 10.30 -4.03
C LEU A 60 2.54 10.50 -3.14
N SER A 61 1.85 11.64 -3.27
CA SER A 61 0.63 11.92 -2.52
C SER A 61 -0.48 10.93 -2.84
N ILE A 62 -0.70 10.60 -4.12
CA ILE A 62 -1.68 9.59 -4.55
C ILE A 62 -1.31 8.21 -3.98
N GLN A 63 -0.05 7.83 -4.06
CA GLN A 63 0.42 6.54 -3.56
C GLN A 63 0.20 6.40 -2.05
N LEU A 64 0.51 7.45 -1.28
CA LEU A 64 0.22 7.49 0.16
C LEU A 64 -1.28 7.49 0.44
N LEU A 65 -2.07 8.24 -0.33
CA LEU A 65 -3.53 8.31 -0.16
C LEU A 65 -4.20 6.95 -0.37
N VAL A 66 -3.67 6.10 -1.24
CA VAL A 66 -4.17 4.72 -1.43
C VAL A 66 -3.65 3.79 -0.35
N MET A 67 -2.34 3.81 -0.08
CA MET A 67 -1.72 2.79 0.79
C MET A 67 -1.99 3.03 2.29
N VAL A 68 -2.01 4.27 2.76
CA VAL A 68 -2.16 4.60 4.19
C VAL A 68 -3.52 4.15 4.73
N PRO A 69 -4.68 4.58 4.19
CA PRO A 69 -5.98 4.18 4.75
C PRO A 69 -6.22 2.67 4.63
N ALA A 70 -5.74 2.03 3.56
CA ALA A 70 -5.83 0.59 3.43
C ALA A 70 -5.01 -0.14 4.51
N SER A 71 -3.79 0.34 4.81
CA SER A 71 -2.96 -0.22 5.88
C SER A 71 -3.55 -0.03 7.28
N VAL A 72 -4.12 1.15 7.57
CA VAL A 72 -4.78 1.44 8.84
C VAL A 72 -6.03 0.60 9.03
N THR A 73 -6.79 0.38 7.95
CA THR A 73 -7.99 -0.47 7.97
C THR A 73 -7.62 -1.93 8.25
N ASN A 74 -6.56 -2.43 7.60
CA ASN A 74 -6.02 -3.77 7.84
C ASN A 74 -5.51 -3.97 9.27
N GLU A 75 -4.85 -2.97 9.86
CA GLU A 75 -4.38 -3.04 11.25
C GLU A 75 -5.53 -3.03 12.26
N LYS A 76 -6.55 -2.19 12.02
CA LYS A 76 -7.74 -2.11 12.88
C LYS A 76 -8.57 -3.38 12.83
N ASP A 77 -8.72 -4.00 11.66
CA ASP A 77 -9.43 -5.28 11.56
C ASP A 77 -8.67 -6.39 12.31
N LYS A 78 -7.33 -6.44 12.19
CA LYS A 78 -6.48 -7.38 12.95
C LYS A 78 -6.54 -7.17 14.46
N SER A 79 -6.62 -5.93 14.95
CA SER A 79 -6.68 -5.65 16.40
C SER A 79 -8.07 -5.94 16.99
N VAL A 80 -9.14 -5.59 16.27
CA VAL A 80 -10.52 -5.95 16.64
C VAL A 80 -10.70 -7.46 16.64
N ALA A 81 -10.10 -8.15 15.66
CA ALA A 81 -10.04 -9.61 15.61
C ALA A 81 -9.46 -10.22 16.87
N GLN A 82 -8.26 -9.78 17.23
CA GLN A 82 -7.54 -10.29 18.41
C GLN A 82 -8.30 -10.00 19.69
N TYR A 83 -8.90 -8.81 19.81
CA TYR A 83 -9.71 -8.46 20.96
C TYR A 83 -10.95 -9.35 21.09
N LEU A 84 -11.68 -9.57 19.99
CA LEU A 84 -12.85 -10.46 19.99
C LEU A 84 -12.44 -11.89 20.33
N LEU A 85 -11.34 -12.40 19.77
CA LEU A 85 -10.83 -13.75 20.02
C LEU A 85 -10.36 -13.94 21.47
N HIS A 86 -9.85 -12.87 22.11
CA HIS A 86 -9.48 -12.87 23.53
C HIS A 86 -10.69 -12.79 24.47
N ARG A 87 -11.80 -12.19 24.02
CA ARG A 87 -13.04 -12.07 24.78
C ARG A 87 -13.87 -13.36 24.81
N ILE A 88 -13.66 -14.28 23.86
CA ILE A 88 -14.37 -15.57 23.81
C ILE A 88 -13.94 -16.43 25.03
N PRO A 89 -14.90 -16.90 25.86
CA PRO A 89 -14.58 -17.75 27.01
C PRO A 89 -13.88 -19.04 26.58
N ARG A 90 -12.80 -19.43 27.27
CA ARG A 90 -12.01 -20.66 26.98
C ARG A 90 -12.82 -21.96 26.92
N LYS A 91 -14.06 -21.99 27.42
CA LYS A 91 -14.94 -23.15 27.46
C LYS A 91 -15.64 -23.43 26.12
N GLU A 92 -15.78 -22.42 25.25
CA GLU A 92 -16.41 -22.59 23.95
C GLU A 92 -15.35 -22.81 22.87
N LYS A 93 -14.83 -24.05 22.81
CA LYS A 93 -13.81 -24.44 21.82
C LYS A 93 -14.34 -24.35 20.39
N ASP A 94 -15.61 -24.66 20.17
CA ASP A 94 -16.23 -24.65 18.83
C ASP A 94 -16.38 -23.23 18.30
N LEU A 95 -16.89 -22.28 19.11
CA LEU A 95 -16.98 -20.87 18.73
C LEU A 95 -15.60 -20.26 18.49
N ARG A 96 -14.61 -20.64 19.30
CA ARG A 96 -13.23 -20.18 19.11
C ARG A 96 -12.63 -20.74 17.83
N PHE A 97 -12.86 -22.02 17.52
CA PHE A 97 -12.36 -22.66 16.31
C PHE A 97 -13.03 -22.07 15.05
N GLU A 98 -14.36 -21.89 15.08
CA GLU A 98 -15.11 -21.24 14.01
C GLU A 98 -14.59 -19.82 13.76
N PHE A 99 -14.44 -19.01 14.82
CA PHE A 99 -13.81 -17.69 14.73
C PHE A 99 -12.38 -17.75 14.18
N GLU A 100 -11.58 -18.72 14.60
CA GLU A 100 -10.19 -18.87 14.15
C GLU A 100 -10.13 -19.26 12.66
N THR A 101 -11.02 -20.13 12.17
CA THR A 101 -11.14 -20.43 10.73
C THR A 101 -11.62 -19.23 9.93
N ASP A 102 -12.58 -18.49 10.46
CA ASP A 102 -13.19 -17.33 9.80
C ASP A 102 -12.25 -16.10 9.80
N PHE A 103 -11.28 -16.06 10.74
CA PHE A 103 -10.16 -15.11 10.79
C PHE A 103 -8.90 -15.58 10.06
N LYS A 104 -8.63 -16.89 9.98
CA LYS A 104 -7.57 -17.45 9.12
C LYS A 104 -7.86 -17.16 7.66
N GLN A 105 -9.15 -17.09 7.27
CA GLN A 105 -9.57 -16.37 6.07
C GLN A 105 -9.42 -14.85 6.28
N LYS A 106 -8.16 -14.39 6.32
CA LYS A 106 -7.81 -12.97 6.36
C LYS A 106 -8.47 -12.25 5.18
N LYS A 107 -9.55 -11.50 5.44
CA LYS A 107 -10.07 -10.52 4.48
C LYS A 107 -9.36 -9.19 4.74
N CYS A 108 -8.05 -9.15 4.50
CA CYS A 108 -7.34 -7.89 4.43
C CYS A 108 -7.64 -7.23 3.08
N LEU A 109 -7.67 -5.90 3.04
CA LEU A 109 -7.54 -5.16 1.79
C LEU A 109 -6.20 -5.54 1.18
N THR A 110 -6.25 -6.11 -0.01
CA THR A 110 -5.07 -6.54 -0.75
C THR A 110 -4.87 -5.66 -1.96
N LEU A 111 -3.65 -5.64 -2.45
CA LEU A 111 -3.35 -5.25 -3.82
C LEU A 111 -3.54 -6.51 -4.67
N TRP A 112 -4.73 -6.69 -5.25
CA TRP A 112 -5.04 -7.79 -6.17
C TRP A 112 -4.67 -9.18 -5.60
N LYS A 113 -4.96 -9.44 -4.32
CA LYS A 113 -4.58 -10.69 -3.61
C LYS A 113 -3.08 -11.03 -3.59
N MET A 114 -2.20 -10.22 -4.17
CA MET A 114 -0.76 -10.46 -4.26
C MET A 114 -0.02 -9.91 -3.05
N TYR A 115 -0.43 -8.74 -2.56
CA TYR A 115 0.20 -8.09 -1.41
C TYR A 115 -0.84 -7.63 -0.39
N ASP A 116 -0.65 -8.01 0.88
CA ASP A 116 -1.35 -7.37 1.98
C ASP A 116 -0.89 -5.91 2.10
N LEU A 117 -1.83 -4.97 2.03
CA LEU A 117 -1.55 -3.56 2.30
C LEU A 117 -1.19 -3.38 3.79
N ASN A 118 0.10 -3.42 4.09
CA ASN A 118 0.67 -3.16 5.41
C ASN A 118 1.69 -2.00 5.31
N ARG A 119 2.01 -1.36 6.44
CA ARG A 119 3.03 -0.29 6.50
C ARG A 119 4.38 -0.70 5.91
N SER A 120 4.72 -1.99 5.99
CA SER A 120 5.94 -2.55 5.39
C SER A 120 5.99 -2.36 3.87
N LEU A 121 4.87 -2.44 3.16
CA LEU A 121 4.84 -2.23 1.70
C LEU A 121 5.09 -0.76 1.33
N ILE A 122 4.62 0.17 2.16
CA ILE A 122 4.89 1.61 2.02
C ILE A 122 6.39 1.87 2.20
N ILE A 123 6.98 1.32 3.27
CA ILE A 123 8.41 1.45 3.56
C ILE A 123 9.25 0.81 2.45
N THR A 124 8.82 -0.35 1.94
CA THR A 124 9.54 -1.05 0.86
C THR A 124 9.48 -0.27 -0.45
N SER A 125 8.33 0.30 -0.81
CA SER A 125 8.23 1.13 -2.03
C SER A 125 9.10 2.38 -1.93
N LEU A 126 9.06 3.10 -0.80
CA LEU A 126 9.92 4.26 -0.56
C LEU A 126 11.42 3.89 -0.54
N GLY A 127 11.76 2.78 0.14
CA GLY A 127 13.11 2.25 0.18
C GLY A 127 13.64 1.90 -1.19
N SER A 128 12.82 1.24 -2.03
CA SER A 128 13.19 0.92 -3.40
C SER A 128 13.46 2.18 -4.23
N LEU A 129 12.63 3.21 -4.10
CA LEU A 129 12.82 4.49 -4.79
C LEU A 129 14.16 5.14 -4.40
N LEU A 130 14.48 5.18 -3.10
CA LEU A 130 15.74 5.70 -2.59
C LEU A 130 16.94 4.87 -3.07
N THR A 131 16.87 3.54 -2.97
CA THR A 131 17.95 2.64 -3.41
C THR A 131 18.22 2.80 -4.89
N TYR A 132 17.19 2.78 -5.73
CA TYR A 132 17.34 2.99 -7.16
C TYR A 132 17.83 4.39 -7.49
N GLY A 133 17.36 5.43 -6.77
CA GLY A 133 17.86 6.79 -6.93
C GLY A 133 19.36 6.91 -6.63
N ILE A 134 19.83 6.28 -5.54
CA ILE A 134 21.27 6.23 -5.20
C ILE A 134 22.05 5.45 -6.25
N LEU A 135 21.56 4.29 -6.68
CA LEU A 135 22.21 3.46 -7.70
C LEU A 135 22.38 4.23 -9.01
N ILE A 136 21.33 4.94 -9.42
CA ILE A 136 21.33 5.81 -10.59
C ILE A 136 22.34 6.97 -10.43
N GLY A 137 22.30 7.68 -9.30
CA GLY A 137 23.19 8.82 -9.05
C GLY A 137 24.67 8.41 -8.96
N THR A 138 24.97 7.18 -8.54
CA THR A 138 26.33 6.66 -8.42
C THR A 138 26.87 6.08 -9.73
N LEU A 139 26.05 5.36 -10.50
CA LEU A 139 26.43 4.80 -11.81
C LEU A 139 26.40 5.84 -12.95
N GLY A 140 25.65 6.93 -12.77
CA GLY A 140 25.44 7.97 -13.76
C GLY A 140 26.62 8.91 -14.03
N LYS A 141 27.69 8.82 -13.23
CA LYS A 141 28.94 9.54 -13.49
C LYS A 141 29.67 8.89 -14.67
N LYS A 142 29.43 9.41 -15.86
CA LYS A 142 30.31 9.23 -17.03
C LYS A 142 30.60 10.58 -17.66
#